data_AF-A0A8J4Y119-F1
#
_entry.id   AF-A0A8J4Y119-F1
#
_cell.length_a   1.000
_cell.length_b   1.000
_cell.length_c   1.000
_cell.angle_alpha   90.00
_cell.angle_beta   90.00
_cell.angle_gamma   90.00
#
_symmetry.space_group_name_H-M   'P 1'
#
loop_
_entity.id
_entity.type
_entity.pdbx_description
1 polymer ?
#
loop_
_entity_poly.entity_id
_entity_poly.type
_entity_poly.pdbx_seq_one_letter_code
_entity_poly.pdbx_strand_id
1 'polypeptide(L)'
;MGVDGRLIKQLKTYILRCHACFRTTSIMEKIFCPHCGNKTLKKVSVTLEPDGTQRIWINTKRPISKRGTKFSLPTPKGGKHGRNPLLVADQREAKKYSSRMSKKKNPMHEDYNPADQTPFAVRDVYSRAAQLGYIAGKYHHHFYWEKRNPNESKKSIGKK
;
A
#
# COMPACT_ATOMS: atom_id res chain seq x y z
N MET A 1 25.68 11.73 14.47
CA MET A 1 25.69 13.11 13.91
C MET A 1 24.66 13.19 12.79
N GLY A 2 24.04 14.35 12.58
CA GLY A 2 23.17 14.60 11.43
C GLY A 2 23.95 14.78 10.13
N VAL A 3 23.24 14.92 9.01
CA VAL A 3 23.85 15.09 7.68
C VAL A 3 24.75 16.34 7.62
N ASP A 4 24.42 17.37 8.40
CA ASP A 4 25.17 18.63 8.49
C ASP A 4 26.26 18.60 9.59
N GLY A 5 26.61 17.44 10.15
CA GLY A 5 27.64 17.29 11.19
C GLY A 5 27.22 17.70 12.61
N ARG A 6 26.00 18.22 12.81
CA ARG A 6 25.49 18.61 14.14
C ARG A 6 25.11 17.40 15.01
N LEU A 7 25.24 17.54 16.33
CA LEU A 7 24.82 16.52 17.29
C LEU A 7 23.29 16.54 17.44
N ILE A 8 22.65 15.38 17.21
CA ILE A 8 21.19 15.21 17.32
C ILE A 8 20.85 15.04 18.80
N LYS A 9 20.13 15.99 19.38
CA LYS A 9 19.71 15.96 20.80
C LYS A 9 18.48 15.09 21.04
N GLN A 10 17.56 15.04 20.07
CA GLN A 10 16.31 14.29 20.17
C GLN A 10 15.98 13.72 18.80
N LEU A 11 15.53 12.46 18.79
CA LEU A 11 15.12 11.79 17.57
C LEU A 11 13.66 11.36 17.69
N LYS A 12 12.82 11.86 16.79
CA LYS A 12 11.41 11.49 16.68
C LYS A 12 11.19 10.71 15.39
N THR A 13 10.83 9.43 15.53
CA THR A 13 10.60 8.52 14.40
C THR A 13 9.25 7.82 14.53
N TYR A 14 8.95 6.95 13.57
CA TYR A 14 7.75 6.13 13.58
C TYR A 14 8.12 4.66 13.52
N ILE A 15 7.35 3.85 14.24
CA ILE A 15 7.40 2.39 14.18
C ILE A 15 6.01 1.83 13.94
N LEU A 16 5.93 0.58 13.52
CA LEU A 16 4.68 -0.16 13.48
C LEU A 16 4.51 -0.94 14.79
N ARG A 17 3.38 -0.76 15.46
CA ARG A 17 2.97 -1.53 16.64
C ARG A 17 1.73 -2.34 16.33
N CYS A 18 1.77 -3.62 16.64
CA CYS A 18 0.59 -4.47 16.58
C CYS A 18 -0.36 -4.14 17.74
N HIS A 19 -1.65 -3.95 17.46
CA HIS A 19 -2.64 -3.72 18.52
C HIS A 19 -3.21 -5.00 19.14
N ALA A 20 -2.88 -6.18 18.59
CA ALA A 20 -3.34 -7.48 19.09
C ALA A 20 -2.28 -8.14 20.00
N CYS A 21 -1.03 -8.28 19.53
CA CYS A 21 0.05 -8.90 20.28
C CYS A 21 1.05 -7.91 20.89
N PHE A 22 0.82 -6.60 20.71
CA PHE A 22 1.64 -5.49 21.24
C PHE A 22 3.11 -5.43 20.79
N ARG A 23 3.57 -6.39 19.98
CA ARG A 23 4.92 -6.39 19.39
C ARG A 23 5.10 -5.21 18.43
N THR A 24 6.28 -4.61 18.49
CA THR A 24 6.72 -3.52 17.62
C THR A 24 7.59 -4.04 16.48
N THR A 25 7.67 -3.27 15.40
CA THR A 25 8.50 -3.56 14.24
C THR A 25 8.96 -2.24 13.62
N SER A 26 10.25 -2.12 13.34
CA SER A 26 10.88 -0.95 12.70
C SER A 26 10.71 -0.93 11.18
N ILE A 27 10.40 -2.09 10.58
CA ILE A 27 10.20 -2.24 9.13
C ILE A 27 8.85 -1.64 8.74
N MET A 28 8.89 -0.42 8.18
CA MET A 28 7.71 0.40 7.87
C MET A 28 6.88 -0.10 6.67
N GLU A 29 7.44 -0.99 5.86
CA GLU A 29 6.79 -1.55 4.67
C GLU A 29 5.85 -2.72 5.00
N LYS A 30 5.93 -3.27 6.22
CA LYS A 30 5.13 -4.44 6.59
C LYS A 30 3.65 -4.08 6.78
N ILE A 31 2.80 -4.87 6.14
CA ILE A 31 1.33 -4.78 6.29
C ILE A 31 0.85 -5.73 7.39
N PHE A 32 1.44 -6.92 7.47
CA PHE A 32 1.10 -7.96 8.45
C PHE A 32 2.12 -7.99 9.58
N CYS A 33 1.66 -8.27 10.80
CA CYS A 33 2.54 -8.41 11.95
C CYS A 33 3.43 -9.65 11.78
N PRO A 34 4.76 -9.54 11.93
CA PRO A 34 5.66 -10.69 11.78
C PRO A 34 5.49 -11.75 12.87
N HIS A 35 4.92 -11.38 14.02
CA HIS A 35 4.74 -12.31 15.13
C HIS A 35 3.40 -13.05 15.08
N CYS A 36 2.29 -12.36 14.82
CA CYS A 36 0.95 -12.96 14.85
C CYS A 36 0.29 -13.13 13.48
N GLY A 37 0.95 -12.74 12.38
CA GLY A 37 0.46 -12.88 11.01
C GLY A 37 -0.72 -11.95 10.64
N ASN A 38 -1.39 -11.33 11.61
CA ASN A 38 -2.57 -10.51 11.37
C ASN A 38 -2.23 -9.11 10.80
N LYS A 39 -3.15 -8.55 10.01
CA LYS A 39 -3.08 -7.17 9.48
C LYS A 39 -3.48 -6.14 10.55
N THR A 40 -2.72 -6.10 11.64
CA THR A 40 -3.03 -5.35 12.87
C THR A 40 -1.98 -4.30 13.20
N LEU A 41 -1.02 -4.05 12.31
CA LEU A 41 0.00 -3.03 12.50
C LEU A 41 -0.59 -1.61 12.41
N LYS A 42 -0.20 -0.75 13.35
CA LYS A 42 -0.52 0.67 13.38
C LYS A 42 0.76 1.48 13.50
N LYS A 43 0.84 2.59 12.75
CA LYS A 43 1.94 3.54 12.83
C LYS A 43 1.83 4.35 14.13
N VAL A 44 2.89 4.34 14.92
CA VAL A 44 3.00 5.02 16.22
C VAL A 44 4.28 5.84 16.24
N SER A 45 4.24 7.04 16.83
CA SER A 45 5.43 7.89 16.97
C SER A 45 6.25 7.50 18.19
N VAL A 46 7.56 7.62 18.05
CA VAL A 46 8.56 7.27 19.05
C VAL A 46 9.50 8.43 19.23
N THR A 47 9.84 8.74 20.48
CA THR A 47 10.93 9.66 20.82
C THR A 47 12.07 8.85 21.47
N LEU A 48 13.29 9.04 20.98
CA LEU A 48 14.51 8.59 21.65
C LEU A 48 15.10 9.78 22.42
N GLU A 49 15.29 9.58 23.71
CA GLU A 49 15.93 10.56 24.60
C GLU A 49 17.46 10.36 24.60
N PRO A 50 18.24 11.36 25.06
CA PRO A 50 19.71 11.26 25.12
C PRO A 50 20.21 10.05 25.93
N ASP A 51 19.45 9.67 26.96
CA ASP A 51 19.75 8.54 27.85
C ASP A 51 19.53 7.17 27.18
N GLY A 52 19.06 7.15 25.93
CA GLY A 52 18.76 5.94 25.17
C GLY A 52 17.36 5.37 25.46
N THR A 53 16.57 5.98 26.33
CA THR A 53 15.21 5.56 26.64
C THR A 53 14.27 5.84 25.46
N GLN A 54 13.40 4.86 25.16
CA GLN A 54 12.43 4.94 24.07
C GLN A 54 11.03 5.23 24.63
N ARG A 55 10.47 6.40 24.29
CA ARG A 55 9.09 6.75 24.64
C ARG A 55 8.16 6.55 23.44
N ILE A 56 7.14 5.71 23.61
CA ILE A 56 6.16 5.38 22.56
C ILE A 56 4.85 6.14 22.81
N TRP A 57 4.41 6.91 21.82
CA TRP A 57 3.24 7.78 21.94
C TRP A 57 2.02 7.17 21.23
N ILE A 58 1.14 6.54 22.02
CA ILE A 58 -0.09 5.93 21.50
C ILE A 58 -1.22 6.97 21.49
N ASN A 59 -1.83 7.18 20.32
CA ASN A 59 -2.96 8.10 20.18
C ASN A 59 -4.26 7.44 20.66
N THR A 60 -4.66 7.71 21.90
CA THR A 60 -5.92 7.21 22.49
C THR A 60 -7.18 7.88 21.92
N LYS A 61 -7.06 9.08 21.33
CA LYS A 61 -8.19 9.82 20.74
C LYS A 61 -8.71 9.18 19.46
N ARG A 62 -7.95 8.29 18.82
CA ARG A 62 -8.36 7.56 17.61
C ARG A 62 -8.49 6.07 17.92
N PRO A 63 -9.64 5.63 18.48
CA PRO A 63 -9.85 4.23 18.80
C PRO A 63 -9.86 3.36 17.53
N ILE A 64 -9.52 2.08 17.71
CA ILE A 64 -9.45 1.12 16.61
C ILE A 64 -10.87 0.70 16.25
N SER A 65 -11.35 1.18 15.10
CA SER A 65 -12.67 0.80 14.59
C SER A 65 -12.64 -0.61 13.98
N LYS A 66 -13.67 -1.40 14.30
CA LYS A 66 -13.96 -2.71 13.68
C LYS A 66 -14.82 -2.58 12.41
N ARG A 67 -15.17 -1.36 11.99
CA ARG A 67 -16.02 -1.14 10.81
C ARG A 67 -15.31 -1.59 9.54
N GLY A 68 -15.99 -2.39 8.73
CA GLY A 68 -15.48 -2.87 7.44
C GLY A 68 -14.47 -4.02 7.53
N THR A 69 -14.20 -4.58 8.72
CA THR A 69 -13.30 -5.74 8.86
C THR A 69 -14.00 -7.06 8.59
N LYS A 70 -15.31 -7.17 8.89
CA LYS A 70 -16.15 -8.35 8.60
C LYS A 70 -16.97 -8.10 7.33
N PHE A 71 -16.73 -8.90 6.30
CA PHE A 71 -17.45 -8.90 5.03
C PHE A 71 -17.34 -10.30 4.38
N SER A 72 -18.23 -10.61 3.44
CA SER A 72 -18.17 -11.88 2.70
C SER A 72 -16.95 -11.91 1.80
N LEU A 73 -16.14 -12.96 1.88
CA LEU A 73 -15.01 -13.16 0.98
C LEU A 73 -15.48 -13.81 -0.33
N PRO A 74 -14.84 -13.48 -1.48
CA PRO A 74 -15.09 -14.21 -2.72
C PRO A 74 -14.59 -15.66 -2.59
N THR A 75 -15.18 -16.56 -3.37
CA THR A 75 -14.68 -17.94 -3.52
C THR A 75 -13.23 -17.90 -4.01
N PRO A 76 -12.31 -18.71 -3.44
CA PRO A 76 -10.92 -18.73 -3.88
C PRO A 76 -10.83 -19.18 -5.34
N LYS A 77 -10.17 -18.38 -6.19
CA LYS A 77 -9.97 -18.68 -7.61
C LYS A 77 -8.50 -18.91 -7.91
N GLY A 78 -8.21 -19.97 -8.66
CA GLY A 78 -6.88 -20.29 -9.18
C GLY A 78 -6.62 -19.72 -10.58
N GLY A 79 -5.51 -20.16 -11.19
CA GLY A 79 -5.14 -19.83 -12.57
C GLY A 79 -4.33 -18.54 -12.73
N LYS A 80 -3.91 -18.27 -13.98
CA LYS A 80 -3.01 -17.15 -14.35
C LYS A 80 -3.58 -15.75 -14.05
N HIS A 81 -4.90 -15.64 -13.99
CA HIS A 81 -5.60 -14.37 -13.82
C HIS A 81 -6.45 -14.30 -12.53
N GLY A 82 -6.29 -15.26 -11.61
CA GLY A 82 -6.96 -15.26 -10.31
C GLY A 82 -6.61 -14.02 -9.49
N ARG A 83 -7.64 -13.34 -8.95
CA ARG A 83 -7.49 -12.17 -8.09
C ARG A 83 -8.22 -12.42 -6.77
N ASN A 84 -7.47 -12.84 -5.76
CA ASN A 84 -7.96 -13.11 -4.41
C ASN A 84 -7.56 -11.96 -3.47
N PRO A 85 -8.33 -11.68 -2.41
CA PRO A 85 -7.92 -10.74 -1.37
C PRO A 85 -6.64 -11.21 -0.67
N LEU A 86 -5.78 -10.27 -0.27
CA LEU A 86 -4.56 -10.56 0.48
C LEU A 86 -4.89 -10.73 1.98
N LEU A 87 -4.80 -11.97 2.45
CA LEU A 87 -5.14 -12.37 3.82
C LEU A 87 -3.90 -12.63 4.69
N VAL A 88 -2.79 -13.06 4.06
CA VAL A 88 -1.53 -13.40 4.73
C VAL A 88 -0.34 -12.83 3.96
N ALA A 89 0.80 -12.64 4.63
CA ALA A 89 2.00 -12.03 4.05
C ALA A 89 2.67 -12.86 2.95
N ASP A 90 2.60 -14.20 3.06
CA ASP A 90 3.22 -15.19 2.17
C ASP A 90 2.26 -15.72 1.11
N GLN A 91 1.10 -15.10 0.96
CA GLN A 91 0.10 -15.52 -0.02
C GLN A 91 0.63 -15.40 -1.45
N ARG A 92 0.63 -16.51 -2.19
CA ARG A 92 1.09 -16.56 -3.58
C ARG A 92 0.11 -15.82 -4.48
N GLU A 93 0.59 -14.81 -5.19
CA GLU A 93 -0.18 -14.09 -6.19
C GLU A 93 0.23 -14.47 -7.62
N ALA A 94 -0.74 -14.50 -8.52
CA ALA A 94 -0.45 -14.58 -9.95
C ALA A 94 0.32 -13.33 -10.39
N LYS A 95 1.31 -13.50 -11.28
CA LYS A 95 2.12 -12.41 -11.81
C LYS A 95 1.27 -11.48 -12.67
N LYS A 96 1.19 -10.20 -12.30
CA LYS A 96 0.43 -9.15 -12.99
C LYS A 96 1.39 -8.06 -13.41
N TYR A 97 1.94 -8.17 -14.61
CA TYR A 97 2.84 -7.15 -15.14
C TYR A 97 2.09 -6.19 -16.06
N SER A 98 2.31 -4.89 -15.86
CA SER A 98 1.95 -3.89 -16.85
C SER A 98 2.92 -3.95 -18.02
N SER A 99 2.47 -3.52 -19.20
CA SER A 99 3.38 -3.30 -20.32
C SER A 99 4.38 -2.18 -20.00
N ARG A 100 5.49 -2.13 -20.75
CA ARG A 100 6.45 -1.02 -20.66
C ARG A 100 5.81 0.31 -21.06
N MET A 101 4.97 0.29 -22.10
CA MET A 101 4.26 1.47 -22.60
C MET A 101 3.28 2.06 -21.58
N SER A 102 2.71 1.23 -20.68
CA SER A 102 1.83 1.74 -19.62
C SER A 102 2.57 2.51 -18.52
N LYS A 103 3.90 2.40 -18.41
CA LYS A 103 4.68 3.10 -17.37
C LYS A 103 4.74 4.59 -17.70
N LYS A 104 4.65 5.43 -16.66
CA LYS A 104 4.77 6.89 -16.83
C LYS A 104 6.19 7.23 -17.32
N LYS A 105 6.28 8.13 -18.29
CA LYS A 105 7.55 8.77 -18.68
C LYS A 105 7.85 9.90 -17.71
N ASN A 106 9.11 9.99 -17.27
CA ASN A 106 9.60 11.09 -16.45
C ASN A 106 10.11 12.20 -17.38
N PRO A 107 9.57 13.43 -17.32
CA PRO A 107 10.02 14.53 -18.18
C PRO A 107 11.47 14.98 -17.95
N MET A 108 12.03 14.66 -16.79
CA MET A 108 13.41 15.00 -16.39
C MET A 108 14.39 13.85 -16.64
N HIS A 109 13.96 12.78 -17.33
CA HIS A 109 14.84 11.68 -17.67
C HIS A 109 15.65 12.04 -18.92
N GLU A 110 16.91 11.61 -18.98
CA GLU A 110 17.83 11.91 -20.08
C GLU A 110 17.29 11.46 -21.45
N ASP A 111 16.54 10.35 -21.48
CA ASP A 111 15.86 9.84 -22.69
C ASP A 111 14.58 10.62 -23.10
N TYR A 112 14.21 11.71 -22.42
CA TYR A 112 13.04 12.50 -22.78
C TYR A 112 13.37 13.45 -23.93
N ASN A 113 12.94 13.10 -25.15
CA ASN A 113 13.07 13.99 -26.30
C ASN A 113 11.87 14.96 -26.37
N PRO A 114 12.06 16.27 -26.16
CA PRO A 114 10.97 17.25 -26.25
C PRO A 114 10.42 17.43 -27.67
N ALA A 115 11.10 16.89 -28.70
CA ALA A 115 10.65 16.89 -30.09
C ALA A 115 9.69 15.72 -30.44
N ASP A 116 9.43 14.80 -29.50
CA ASP A 116 8.39 13.79 -29.70
C ASP A 116 7.00 14.47 -29.85
N GLN A 117 6.13 13.91 -30.70
CA GLN A 117 4.82 14.48 -31.13
C GLN A 117 3.90 14.98 -30.00
N THR A 118 4.03 14.48 -28.77
CA THR A 118 3.22 14.95 -27.64
C THR A 118 4.00 14.94 -26.33
N PRO A 119 3.87 15.97 -25.47
CA PRO A 119 4.54 16.02 -24.16
C PRO A 119 3.93 15.06 -23.12
N PHE A 120 2.87 14.33 -23.48
CA PHE A 120 2.18 13.40 -22.60
C PHE A 120 2.52 11.94 -22.93
N ALA A 121 2.54 11.09 -21.90
CA ALA A 121 2.74 9.65 -22.11
C ALA A 121 1.55 9.03 -22.87
N VAL A 122 1.84 8.34 -23.97
CA VAL A 122 0.87 7.55 -24.74
C VAL A 122 0.31 6.42 -23.86
N ARG A 123 -1.02 6.23 -23.88
CA ARG A 123 -1.67 5.18 -23.11
C ARG A 123 -1.63 3.86 -23.86
N ASP A 124 -1.36 2.78 -23.14
CA ASP A 124 -1.46 1.43 -23.68
C ASP A 124 -2.92 0.98 -23.74
N VAL A 125 -3.42 0.77 -24.97
CA VAL A 125 -4.79 0.31 -25.24
C VAL A 125 -4.79 -1.10 -25.85
N TYR A 126 -3.73 -1.48 -26.56
CA TYR A 126 -3.71 -2.68 -27.41
C TYR A 126 -3.15 -3.92 -26.72
N SER A 127 -2.29 -3.76 -25.70
CA SER A 127 -1.66 -4.93 -25.10
C SER A 127 -2.66 -5.81 -24.36
N ARG A 128 -2.34 -7.11 -24.24
CA ARG A 128 -3.11 -8.03 -23.39
C ARG A 128 -3.16 -7.57 -21.93
N ALA A 129 -2.13 -6.86 -21.46
CA ALA A 129 -2.13 -6.28 -20.11
C ALA A 129 -3.17 -5.15 -19.99
N ALA A 130 -3.30 -4.30 -21.02
CA ALA A 130 -4.32 -3.26 -21.08
C ALA A 130 -5.74 -3.85 -21.10
N GLN A 131 -5.99 -4.87 -21.92
CA GLN A 131 -7.28 -5.59 -21.97
C GLN A 131 -7.66 -6.21 -20.62
N LEU A 132 -6.68 -6.75 -19.89
CA LEU A 132 -6.90 -7.32 -18.54
C LEU A 132 -6.95 -6.24 -17.44
N GLY A 133 -6.71 -4.97 -17.76
CA GLY A 133 -6.69 -3.86 -16.81
C GLY A 133 -5.45 -3.78 -15.93
N TYR A 134 -4.33 -4.42 -16.31
CA TYR A 134 -3.04 -4.28 -15.63
C TYR A 134 -2.33 -2.99 -16.08
N ILE A 135 -2.85 -1.85 -15.65
CA ILE A 135 -2.34 -0.52 -16.01
C ILE A 135 -1.45 0.01 -14.89
N ALA A 136 -0.21 0.39 -15.22
CA ALA A 136 0.72 0.95 -14.24
C ALA A 136 0.21 2.28 -13.66
N GLY A 137 0.30 2.43 -12.33
CA GLY A 137 -0.05 3.67 -11.63
C GLY A 137 -1.55 3.95 -11.48
N LYS A 138 -2.43 3.07 -11.97
CA LYS A 138 -3.87 3.14 -11.70
C LYS A 138 -4.30 2.03 -10.75
N TYR A 139 -4.52 2.38 -9.49
CA TYR A 139 -5.23 1.52 -8.53
C TYR A 139 -6.73 1.75 -8.70
N HIS A 140 -7.33 1.21 -9.77
CA HIS A 140 -8.78 1.06 -9.77
C HIS A 140 -9.10 -0.04 -8.75
N HIS A 141 -9.86 0.29 -7.70
CA HIS A 141 -10.47 -0.71 -6.83
C HIS A 141 -11.47 -1.53 -7.66
N HIS A 142 -10.96 -2.50 -8.42
CA HIS A 142 -11.76 -3.32 -9.33
C HIS A 142 -12.72 -4.19 -8.53
N PHE A 143 -12.33 -4.54 -7.30
CA PHE A 143 -13.11 -5.40 -6.42
C PHE A 143 -13.67 -4.65 -5.22
N TYR A 144 -14.84 -5.10 -4.76
CA TYR A 144 -15.50 -4.47 -3.62
C TYR A 144 -14.68 -4.58 -2.32
N TRP A 145 -13.90 -5.66 -2.16
CA TRP A 145 -13.05 -5.88 -0.97
C TRP A 145 -11.79 -5.02 -0.92
N GLU A 146 -11.39 -4.36 -2.02
CA GLU A 146 -10.21 -3.48 -2.04
C GLU A 146 -10.53 -2.09 -1.49
N LYS A 147 -11.81 -1.75 -1.34
CA LYS A 147 -12.26 -0.49 -0.76
C LYS A 147 -11.88 -0.39 0.71
N ARG A 148 -11.84 0.85 1.23
CA ARG A 148 -11.63 1.11 2.66
C ARG A 148 -12.68 0.41 3.54
N ASN A 149 -13.94 0.37 3.08
CA ASN A 149 -15.02 -0.39 3.69
C ASN A 149 -15.81 -1.15 2.60
N PRO A 150 -15.69 -2.49 2.53
CA PRO A 150 -16.40 -3.29 1.52
C PRO A 150 -17.93 -3.27 1.67
N ASN A 151 -18.43 -2.97 2.87
CA ASN A 151 -19.87 -2.92 3.20
C ASN A 151 -20.51 -1.57 2.86
N GLU A 152 -19.75 -0.61 2.33
CA GLU A 152 -20.26 0.70 1.95
C GLU A 152 -21.09 0.61 0.66
N SER A 153 -22.28 1.23 0.67
CA SER A 153 -23.16 1.27 -0.49
C SER A 153 -22.47 1.95 -1.67
N LYS A 154 -22.73 1.45 -2.88
CA LYS A 154 -22.23 2.07 -4.11
C LYS A 154 -23.29 3.01 -4.65
N LYS A 155 -22.86 4.19 -5.12
CA LYS A 155 -23.73 5.00 -5.98
C LYS A 155 -24.07 4.19 -7.21
N SER A 156 -25.36 4.11 -7.54
CA SER A 156 -25.83 3.59 -8.82
C SER A 156 -25.28 4.52 -9.91
N ILE A 157 -24.28 4.03 -10.63
CA ILE A 157 -23.81 4.61 -11.88
C ILE A 157 -24.18 3.55 -12.91
N GLY A 158 -24.77 3.98 -14.03
CA GLY A 158 -25.52 3.17 -15.01
C GLY A 158 -24.97 1.76 -15.31
N LYS A 159 -25.88 0.87 -15.72
CA LYS A 159 -25.75 -0.60 -15.83
C LYS A 159 -24.32 -1.09 -16.17
N LYS A 160 -23.86 -2.02 -15.32
CA LYS A 160 -22.66 -2.84 -15.54
C LYS A 160 -22.79 -3.74 -16.76
#